data_AF-K9RZ88-F1
#
_entry.id   AF-K9RZ88-F1
#
_cell.length_a   1.000
_cell.length_b   1.000
_cell.length_c   1.000
_cell.angle_alpha   90.00
_cell.angle_beta   90.00
_cell.angle_gamma   90.00
#
_symmetry.space_group_name_H-M   'P 1'
#
loop_
_entity.id
_entity.type
_entity.pdbx_description
1 polymer ?
#
loop_
_entity_poly.entity_id
_entity_poly.type
_entity_poly.pdbx_seq_one_letter_code
_entity_poly.pdbx_strand_id
1 'polypeptide(L)'
;MKLAHIVIRGTIVLTSLVPLPGQAEERNLIRFNPNYRFSERCIAAIMRVEDNLINRAALHSSRVSIEDHPHKRRTYGLDFIVVGTRGTNVMSSPVLIKSLAQDAFLNCEDDKVSSISFGMAYTGWSLIFGRVNNTFQHFKCVEDLIPNRQEMFNAIIPWGYQYCTL
;
A
#
# COMPACT_ATOMS: atom_id res chain seq x y z
N MET A 1 -4.99 23.52 -70.88
CA MET A 1 -5.64 23.33 -69.57
C MET A 1 -4.81 22.32 -68.78
N LYS A 2 -4.21 22.71 -67.64
CA LYS A 2 -3.47 21.81 -66.74
C LYS A 2 -4.28 21.67 -65.46
N LEU A 3 -4.71 20.44 -65.13
CA LEU A 3 -5.36 20.12 -63.86
C LEU A 3 -4.29 19.90 -62.78
N ALA A 4 -4.37 20.68 -61.71
CA ALA A 4 -3.53 20.55 -60.52
C ALA A 4 -4.04 19.39 -59.64
N HIS A 5 -3.13 18.53 -59.19
CA HIS A 5 -3.40 17.50 -58.19
C HIS A 5 -3.16 18.07 -56.80
N ILE A 6 -4.22 18.13 -55.99
CA ILE A 6 -4.14 18.49 -54.57
C ILE A 6 -3.81 17.23 -53.80
N VAL A 7 -2.58 17.17 -53.27
CA VAL A 7 -2.14 16.11 -52.35
C VAL A 7 -2.45 16.58 -50.93
N ILE A 8 -3.49 16.01 -50.32
CA ILE A 8 -3.82 16.24 -48.91
C ILE A 8 -2.90 15.37 -48.06
N ARG A 9 -1.85 15.97 -47.48
CA ARG A 9 -1.03 15.33 -46.44
C ARG A 9 -1.82 15.36 -45.13
N GLY A 10 -2.41 14.23 -44.76
CA GLY A 10 -2.99 14.02 -43.44
C GLY A 10 -1.87 13.86 -42.39
N THR A 11 -1.65 14.90 -41.60
CA THR A 11 -0.79 14.82 -40.41
C THR A 11 -1.53 14.07 -39.33
N ILE A 12 -1.11 12.84 -39.03
CA ILE A 12 -1.57 12.12 -37.84
C ILE A 12 -0.93 12.80 -36.64
N VAL A 13 -1.71 13.61 -35.93
CA VAL A 13 -1.33 14.14 -34.62
C VAL A 13 -1.45 12.99 -33.63
N LEU A 14 -0.32 12.38 -33.27
CA LEU A 14 -0.21 11.55 -32.07
C LEU A 14 -0.55 12.46 -30.88
N THR A 15 -1.78 12.37 -30.38
CA THR A 15 -2.13 12.95 -29.09
C THR A 15 -1.27 12.27 -28.03
N SER A 16 -0.35 13.04 -27.47
CA SER A 16 0.36 12.71 -26.24
C SER A 16 -0.65 12.23 -25.20
N LEU A 17 -0.54 10.96 -24.82
CA LEU A 17 -1.20 10.42 -23.64
C LEU A 17 -0.70 11.24 -22.44
N VAL A 18 -1.52 12.19 -21.98
CA VAL A 18 -1.31 12.85 -20.70
C VAL A 18 -1.28 11.73 -19.65
N PRO A 19 -0.20 11.58 -18.86
CA PRO A 19 -0.18 10.59 -17.81
C PRO A 19 -1.34 10.89 -16.85
N LEU A 20 -2.25 9.92 -16.71
CA LEU A 20 -3.40 10.04 -15.82
C LEU A 20 -2.87 10.30 -14.40
N PRO A 21 -3.36 11.33 -13.70
CA PRO A 21 -3.02 11.54 -12.29
C PRO A 21 -3.54 10.33 -11.50
N GLY A 22 -2.63 9.50 -10.97
CA GLY A 22 -2.99 8.31 -10.18
C GLY A 22 -2.20 7.03 -10.48
N GLN A 23 -1.23 7.04 -11.39
CA GLN A 23 -0.32 5.90 -11.52
C GLN A 23 0.83 6.05 -10.53
N ALA A 24 0.99 5.07 -9.62
CA ALA A 24 2.19 4.96 -8.81
C ALA A 24 3.42 4.98 -9.74
N GLU A 25 4.31 5.95 -9.53
CA GLU A 25 5.57 5.97 -10.28
C GLU A 25 6.34 4.69 -9.93
N GLU A 26 6.85 3.96 -10.93
CA GLU A 26 7.53 2.67 -10.71
C GLU A 26 8.64 2.76 -9.65
N ARG A 27 9.35 3.89 -9.58
CA ARG A 27 10.39 4.13 -8.56
C ARG A 27 9.90 4.08 -7.10
N ASN A 28 8.60 4.24 -6.88
CA ASN A 28 7.97 4.25 -5.56
C ASN A 28 7.33 2.90 -5.22
N LEU A 29 7.71 1.82 -5.91
CA LEU A 29 7.22 0.46 -5.66
C LEU A 29 8.27 -0.39 -4.93
N ILE A 30 7.82 -1.28 -4.06
CA ILE A 30 8.72 -2.15 -3.30
C ILE A 30 9.39 -3.14 -4.25
N ARG A 31 8.65 -3.66 -5.25
CA ARG A 31 9.17 -4.64 -6.22
C ARG A 31 10.41 -4.17 -7.00
N PHE A 32 10.63 -2.85 -7.08
CA PHE A 32 11.76 -2.25 -7.79
C PHE A 32 12.83 -1.68 -6.85
N ASN A 33 12.70 -1.87 -5.54
CA ASN A 33 13.66 -1.35 -4.56
C ASN A 33 14.74 -2.40 -4.24
N PRO A 34 16.00 -2.22 -4.67
CA PRO A 34 17.06 -3.22 -4.49
C PRO A 34 17.59 -3.31 -3.06
N ASN A 35 17.18 -2.41 -2.16
CA ASN A 35 17.73 -2.33 -0.80
C ASN A 35 17.19 -3.43 0.13
N TYR A 36 16.08 -4.09 -0.23
CA TYR A 36 15.45 -5.13 0.57
C TYR A 36 15.65 -6.49 -0.10
N ARG A 37 16.26 -7.43 0.64
CA ARG A 37 16.46 -8.81 0.19
C ARG A 37 15.33 -9.68 0.73
N PHE A 38 14.21 -9.66 0.02
CA PHE A 38 13.12 -10.59 0.27
C PHE A 38 13.27 -11.84 -0.60
N SER A 39 12.74 -12.97 -0.11
CA SER A 39 12.59 -14.18 -0.89
C SER A 39 11.75 -13.94 -2.15
N GLU A 40 11.94 -14.77 -3.18
CA GLU A 40 11.14 -14.70 -4.41
C GLU A 40 9.64 -14.85 -4.13
N ARG A 41 9.29 -15.69 -3.15
CA ARG A 41 7.92 -15.91 -2.71
C ARG A 41 7.29 -14.63 -2.14
N CYS A 42 8.04 -13.91 -1.31
CA CYS A 42 7.59 -12.66 -0.74
C CYS A 42 7.49 -11.56 -1.81
N ILE A 43 8.50 -11.41 -2.67
CA ILE A 43 8.45 -10.47 -3.80
C ILE A 43 7.24 -10.72 -4.69
N ALA A 44 6.96 -11.98 -5.03
CA ALA A 44 5.79 -12.32 -5.83
C ALA A 44 4.47 -11.93 -5.14
N ALA A 45 4.38 -12.03 -3.81
CA ALA A 45 3.20 -11.61 -3.06
C ALA A 45 3.06 -10.08 -3.00
N ILE A 46 4.16 -9.37 -2.80
CA ILE A 46 4.21 -7.90 -2.89
C ILE A 46 3.72 -7.43 -4.26
N MET A 47 4.24 -8.04 -5.33
CA MET A 47 3.81 -7.74 -6.70
C MET A 47 2.31 -7.98 -6.90
N ARG A 48 1.74 -9.08 -6.37
CA ARG A 48 0.29 -9.32 -6.46
C ARG A 48 -0.52 -8.22 -5.77
N VAL A 49 -0.08 -7.71 -4.63
CA VAL A 49 -0.74 -6.58 -3.96
C VAL A 49 -0.61 -5.30 -4.77
N GLU A 50 0.61 -4.96 -5.19
CA GLU A 50 0.87 -3.77 -6.01
C GLU A 50 0.07 -3.80 -7.31
N ASP A 51 0.11 -4.90 -8.07
CA ASP A 51 -0.64 -5.07 -9.32
C ASP A 51 -2.14 -5.00 -9.09
N ASN A 52 -2.65 -5.57 -7.99
CA ASN A 52 -4.06 -5.47 -7.65
C ASN A 52 -4.51 -4.01 -7.47
N LEU A 53 -3.70 -3.21 -6.74
CA LEU A 53 -3.99 -1.81 -6.46
C LEU A 53 -3.73 -0.90 -7.68
N ILE A 54 -2.71 -1.18 -8.48
CA ILE A 54 -2.41 -0.49 -9.75
C ILE A 54 -3.54 -0.71 -10.75
N ASN A 55 -4.00 -1.96 -10.92
CA ASN A 55 -5.09 -2.30 -11.83
C ASN A 55 -6.44 -1.66 -11.42
N ARG A 56 -6.55 -1.18 -10.17
CA ARG A 56 -7.70 -0.41 -9.65
C ARG A 56 -7.51 1.10 -9.77
N ALA A 57 -6.37 1.56 -10.31
CA ALA A 57 -5.93 2.95 -10.28
C ALA A 57 -6.00 3.55 -8.86
N ALA A 58 -5.62 2.74 -7.87
CA ALA A 58 -5.68 3.10 -6.46
C ALA A 58 -4.31 3.28 -5.83
N LEU A 59 -3.28 2.55 -6.27
CA LEU A 59 -1.93 2.64 -5.68
C LEU A 59 -1.27 3.98 -5.99
N HIS A 60 -0.79 4.65 -4.96
CA HIS A 60 0.05 5.84 -5.06
C HIS A 60 1.53 5.51 -4.88
N SER A 61 1.86 4.73 -3.85
CA SER A 61 3.22 4.26 -3.57
C SER A 61 3.19 3.05 -2.65
N SER A 62 4.30 2.35 -2.55
CA SER A 62 4.49 1.29 -1.57
C SER A 62 5.93 1.30 -1.07
N ARG A 63 6.13 0.99 0.20
CA ARG A 63 7.46 1.04 0.83
C ARG A 63 7.59 -0.01 1.90
N VAL A 64 8.84 -0.34 2.22
CA VAL A 64 9.16 -1.14 3.40
C VAL A 64 9.47 -0.17 4.53
N SER A 65 8.88 -0.42 5.70
CA SER A 65 9.18 0.27 6.95
C SER A 65 9.93 -0.67 7.90
N ILE A 66 10.85 -0.12 8.69
CA ILE A 66 11.50 -0.88 9.76
C ILE A 66 10.63 -0.73 11.01
N GLU A 67 10.21 -1.85 11.57
CA GLU A 67 9.48 -1.84 12.83
C GLU A 67 10.45 -1.89 14.01
N ASP A 68 10.38 -0.84 14.83
CA ASP A 68 11.12 -0.75 16.09
C ASP A 68 10.16 -0.85 17.27
N HIS A 69 9.43 -1.96 17.34
CA HIS A 69 8.57 -2.28 18.46
C HIS A 69 9.28 -3.26 19.41
N PRO A 70 9.19 -3.10 20.74
CA PRO A 70 9.77 -4.03 21.71
C PRO A 70 9.50 -5.53 21.45
N HIS A 71 8.34 -5.89 20.90
CA HIS A 71 7.95 -7.29 20.59
C HIS A 71 8.36 -7.75 19.19
N LYS A 72 8.74 -6.82 18.31
CA LYS A 72 9.02 -7.05 16.88
C LYS A 72 10.27 -6.31 16.45
N ARG A 73 11.33 -6.39 17.27
CA ARG A 73 12.59 -5.68 16.96
C ARG A 73 13.17 -6.22 15.65
N ARG A 74 13.49 -5.30 14.72
CA ARG A 74 14.18 -5.60 13.45
C ARG A 74 13.35 -6.46 12.50
N THR A 75 12.03 -6.32 12.53
CA THR A 75 11.12 -6.84 11.51
C THR A 75 10.73 -5.73 10.54
N TYR A 76 10.07 -6.11 9.45
CA TYR A 76 9.65 -5.20 8.40
C TYR A 76 8.12 -5.04 8.39
N GLY A 77 7.68 -3.81 8.16
CA GLY A 77 6.32 -3.50 7.73
C GLY A 77 6.30 -3.31 6.21
N LEU A 78 5.23 -3.77 5.56
CA LEU A 78 4.96 -3.46 4.15
C LEU A 78 3.84 -2.44 4.08
N ASP A 79 4.14 -1.22 3.66
CA ASP A 79 3.17 -0.13 3.55
C ASP A 79 2.71 0.03 2.10
N PHE A 80 1.40 -0.01 1.87
CA PHE A 80 0.77 0.28 0.59
C PHE A 80 -0.09 1.54 0.72
N ILE A 81 0.29 2.61 0.03
CA ILE A 81 -0.39 3.90 0.08
C ILE A 81 -1.31 4.03 -1.13
N VAL A 82 -2.59 4.22 -0.88
CA VAL A 82 -3.63 4.41 -1.91
C VAL A 82 -4.10 5.86 -1.97
N VAL A 83 -4.74 6.26 -3.08
CA VAL A 83 -5.19 7.64 -3.28
C VAL A 83 -6.53 7.74 -4.01
N GLY A 84 -7.22 8.85 -3.77
CA GLY A 84 -8.46 9.22 -4.43
C GLY A 84 -9.65 8.30 -4.10
N THR A 85 -10.74 8.47 -4.86
CA THR A 85 -11.99 7.71 -4.69
C THR A 85 -11.77 6.20 -4.86
N ARG A 86 -10.88 5.79 -5.76
CA ARG A 86 -10.55 4.37 -5.96
C ARG A 86 -9.83 3.79 -4.75
N GLY A 87 -8.88 4.52 -4.15
CA GLY A 87 -8.27 4.16 -2.87
C GLY A 87 -9.28 4.06 -1.74
N THR A 88 -10.21 5.01 -1.64
CA THR A 88 -11.32 4.99 -0.66
C THR A 88 -12.17 3.73 -0.80
N ASN A 89 -12.52 3.33 -2.02
CA ASN A 89 -13.29 2.11 -2.27
C ASN A 89 -12.53 0.83 -1.87
N VAL A 90 -11.22 0.80 -2.11
CA VAL A 90 -10.35 -0.30 -1.68
C VAL A 90 -10.32 -0.38 -0.16
N MET A 91 -10.03 0.74 0.52
CA MET A 91 -9.96 0.83 1.98
C MET A 91 -11.30 0.51 2.67
N SER A 92 -12.42 0.80 2.02
CA SER A 92 -13.77 0.47 2.51
C SER A 92 -14.17 -0.99 2.30
N SER A 93 -13.35 -1.79 1.63
CA SER A 93 -13.65 -3.20 1.33
C SER A 93 -12.88 -4.13 2.28
N PRO A 94 -13.47 -4.53 3.43
CA PRO A 94 -12.76 -5.31 4.44
C PRO A 94 -12.31 -6.68 3.93
N VAL A 95 -13.09 -7.30 3.04
CA VAL A 95 -12.74 -8.59 2.43
C VAL A 95 -11.52 -8.46 1.53
N LEU A 96 -11.48 -7.44 0.68
CA LEU A 96 -10.36 -7.23 -0.25
C LEU A 96 -9.07 -6.91 0.49
N ILE A 97 -9.09 -5.89 1.36
CA ILE A 97 -7.92 -5.46 2.11
C ILE A 97 -7.37 -6.63 2.94
N LYS A 98 -8.23 -7.34 3.69
CA LYS A 98 -7.80 -8.47 4.51
C LYS A 98 -7.21 -9.59 3.66
N SER A 99 -7.79 -9.89 2.50
CA SER A 99 -7.26 -10.90 1.58
C SER A 99 -5.87 -10.54 1.05
N LEU A 100 -5.67 -9.28 0.62
CA LEU A 100 -4.37 -8.80 0.13
C LEU A 100 -3.33 -8.82 1.25
N ALA A 101 -3.70 -8.34 2.44
CA ALA A 101 -2.84 -8.33 3.61
C ALA A 101 -2.42 -9.76 4.00
N GLN A 102 -3.37 -10.69 4.02
CA GLN A 102 -3.12 -12.08 4.43
C GLN A 102 -2.21 -12.80 3.42
N ASP A 103 -2.43 -12.60 2.11
CA ASP A 103 -1.56 -13.17 1.08
C ASP A 103 -0.13 -12.66 1.22
N ALA A 104 0.08 -11.35 1.33
CA ALA A 104 1.42 -10.78 1.53
C ALA A 104 2.07 -11.30 2.83
N PHE A 105 1.35 -11.25 3.95
CA PHE A 105 1.86 -11.67 5.26
C PHE A 105 2.33 -13.14 5.27
N LEU A 106 1.50 -14.07 4.79
CA LEU A 106 1.83 -15.51 4.80
C LEU A 106 2.97 -15.88 3.86
N ASN A 107 3.20 -15.11 2.81
CA ASN A 107 4.27 -15.34 1.85
C ASN A 107 5.58 -14.61 2.21
N CYS A 108 5.54 -13.72 3.19
CA CYS A 108 6.67 -12.93 3.66
C CYS A 108 7.04 -13.20 5.14
N GLU A 109 6.42 -14.19 5.78
CA GLU A 109 6.65 -14.49 7.21
C GLU A 109 8.12 -14.84 7.50
N ASP A 110 8.74 -15.64 6.62
CA ASP A 110 10.16 -16.04 6.73
C ASP A 110 11.13 -14.87 6.48
N ASP A 111 10.65 -13.83 5.79
CA ASP A 111 11.38 -12.60 5.48
C ASP A 111 11.29 -11.57 6.61
N LYS A 112 10.81 -11.98 7.79
CA LYS A 112 10.61 -11.12 8.96
C LYS A 112 9.62 -9.99 8.72
N VAL A 113 8.67 -10.15 7.80
CA VAL A 113 7.55 -9.22 7.71
C VAL A 113 6.57 -9.48 8.85
N SER A 114 6.31 -8.46 9.64
CA SER A 114 5.48 -8.53 10.85
C SER A 114 4.16 -7.80 10.72
N SER A 115 4.07 -6.81 9.84
CA SER A 115 2.80 -6.17 9.51
C SER A 115 2.66 -5.81 8.03
N ILE A 116 1.40 -5.69 7.62
CA ILE A 116 0.99 -5.15 6.33
C ILE A 116 0.08 -3.96 6.60
N SER A 117 0.42 -2.79 6.07
CA SER A 117 -0.31 -1.55 6.26
C SER A 117 -0.89 -1.07 4.93
N PHE A 118 -2.15 -0.64 4.96
CA PHE A 118 -2.78 0.11 3.88
C PHE A 118 -3.11 1.51 4.41
N GLY A 119 -2.61 2.54 3.74
CA GLY A 119 -2.83 3.94 4.13
C GLY A 119 -3.46 4.75 3.01
N MET A 120 -4.36 5.67 3.34
CA MET A 120 -4.91 6.61 2.38
C MET A 120 -4.09 7.90 2.38
N ALA A 121 -3.48 8.23 1.23
CA ALA A 121 -2.66 9.41 1.05
C ALA A 121 -3.39 10.70 1.45
N TYR A 122 -2.66 11.63 2.05
CA TYR A 122 -3.16 12.94 2.50
C TYR A 122 -4.28 12.85 3.55
N THR A 123 -4.40 11.72 4.25
CA THR A 123 -5.34 11.51 5.35
C THR A 123 -4.67 10.76 6.51
N GLY A 124 -5.34 10.67 7.65
CA GLY A 124 -4.95 9.80 8.76
C GLY A 124 -5.46 8.36 8.67
N TRP A 125 -6.21 8.00 7.61
CA TRP A 125 -6.85 6.69 7.53
C TRP A 125 -5.86 5.59 7.16
N SER A 126 -5.63 4.67 8.10
CA SER A 126 -4.78 3.50 7.90
C SER A 126 -5.37 2.22 8.50
N LEU A 127 -5.03 1.10 7.89
CA LEU A 127 -5.40 -0.25 8.32
C LEU A 127 -4.15 -1.11 8.38
N ILE A 128 -3.73 -1.49 9.58
CA ILE A 128 -2.56 -2.34 9.81
C ILE A 128 -2.99 -3.76 10.19
N PHE A 129 -2.39 -4.76 9.57
CA PHE A 129 -2.65 -6.17 9.81
C PHE A 129 -1.38 -6.86 10.28
N GLY A 130 -1.52 -7.86 11.14
CA GLY A 130 -0.41 -8.69 11.57
C GLY A 130 -0.85 -9.82 12.48
N ARG A 131 0.11 -10.59 12.98
CA ARG A 131 -0.16 -11.71 13.88
C ARG A 131 -0.16 -11.25 15.34
N VAL A 132 -1.30 -11.42 16.01
CA VAL A 132 -1.50 -11.15 17.45
C VAL A 132 -2.03 -12.44 18.07
N ASN A 133 -1.37 -12.96 19.12
CA ASN A 133 -1.76 -14.22 19.77
C ASN A 133 -1.98 -15.37 18.75
N ASN A 134 -1.03 -15.57 17.84
CA ASN A 134 -1.06 -16.56 16.76
C ASN A 134 -2.19 -16.41 15.73
N THR A 135 -2.97 -15.33 15.78
CA THR A 135 -4.06 -15.06 14.85
C THR A 135 -3.71 -13.88 13.95
N PHE A 136 -3.89 -14.05 12.64
CA PHE A 136 -3.77 -12.93 11.70
C PHE A 136 -5.04 -12.07 11.76
N GLN A 137 -4.90 -10.81 12.13
CA GLN A 137 -6.02 -9.90 12.32
C GLN A 137 -5.65 -8.45 12.01
N HIS A 138 -6.67 -7.62 11.80
CA HIS A 138 -6.55 -6.17 11.80
C HIS A 138 -6.19 -5.69 13.21
N PHE A 139 -5.31 -4.70 13.30
CA PHE A 139 -4.93 -4.07 14.56
C PHE A 139 -6.08 -3.25 15.10
N LYS A 140 -6.29 -3.34 16.41
CA LYS A 140 -7.36 -2.62 17.11
C LYS A 140 -6.99 -1.16 17.34
N CYS A 141 -7.97 -0.33 17.66
CA CYS A 141 -7.72 1.07 17.98
C CYS A 141 -7.15 1.17 19.39
N VAL A 142 -6.07 1.93 19.57
CA VAL A 142 -5.50 2.19 20.91
C VAL A 142 -6.48 3.00 21.77
N GLU A 143 -7.35 3.79 21.13
CA GLU A 143 -8.44 4.52 21.75
C GLU A 143 -9.44 3.58 22.48
N ASP A 144 -9.52 2.31 22.08
CA ASP A 144 -10.35 1.29 22.76
C ASP A 144 -9.73 0.84 24.10
N LEU A 145 -8.41 1.00 24.26
CA LEU A 145 -7.66 0.63 25.47
C LEU A 145 -7.49 1.79 26.44
N ILE A 146 -7.19 2.97 25.91
CA ILE A 146 -6.84 4.15 26.69
C ILE A 146 -7.83 5.26 26.29
N PRO A 147 -8.94 5.44 27.01
CA PRO A 147 -9.95 6.44 26.66
C PRO A 147 -9.44 7.88 26.88
N ASN A 148 -8.36 8.07 27.65
CA ASN A 148 -7.75 9.37 27.88
C ASN A 148 -6.62 9.67 26.86
N ARG A 149 -6.86 10.59 25.92
CA ARG A 149 -5.86 10.98 24.90
C ARG A 149 -4.54 11.47 25.49
N GLN A 150 -4.55 12.12 26.65
CA GLN A 150 -3.32 12.68 27.25
C GLN A 150 -2.33 11.57 27.65
N GLU A 151 -2.86 10.39 28.04
CA GLU A 151 -2.07 9.23 28.45
C GLU A 151 -1.57 8.40 27.25
N MET A 152 -2.25 8.48 26.10
CA MET A 152 -1.86 7.77 24.87
C MET A 152 -0.50 8.20 24.34
N PHE A 153 -0.18 9.50 24.37
CA PHE A 153 1.04 10.02 23.72
C PHE A 153 2.35 9.57 24.39
N ASN A 154 2.30 9.13 25.65
CA ASN A 154 3.48 8.70 26.40
C ASN A 154 3.56 7.17 26.56
N ALA A 155 2.55 6.43 26.08
CA ALA A 155 2.48 4.99 26.23
C ALA A 155 3.14 4.26 25.07
N ILE A 156 3.89 3.20 25.37
CA ILE A 156 4.26 2.20 24.37
C ILE A 156 2.97 1.46 23.99
N ILE A 157 2.52 1.65 22.76
CA ILE A 157 1.32 1.00 22.23
C ILE A 157 1.58 -0.52 22.21
N PRO A 158 0.66 -1.36 22.71
CA PRO A 158 0.83 -2.80 22.63
C PRO A 158 0.79 -3.30 21.17
N TRP A 159 1.54 -4.36 20.88
CA TRP A 159 1.49 -4.97 19.55
C TRP A 159 0.07 -5.46 19.22
N GLY A 160 -0.40 -5.15 18.01
CA GLY A 160 -1.78 -5.41 17.62
C GLY A 160 -2.74 -4.23 17.82
N TYR A 161 -2.22 -3.07 18.19
CA TYR A 161 -2.97 -1.82 18.28
C TYR A 161 -2.36 -0.73 17.38
N GLN A 162 -3.20 0.18 16.92
CA GLN A 162 -2.85 1.33 16.07
C GLN A 162 -3.65 2.57 16.50
N TYR A 163 -3.18 3.76 16.14
CA TYR A 163 -4.02 4.96 16.20
C TYR A 163 -5.06 4.91 15.08
N CYS A 164 -6.34 5.05 15.42
CA CYS A 164 -7.42 5.05 14.44
C CYS A 164 -7.94 6.45 14.12
N THR A 165 -7.71 7.41 15.03
CA THR A 165 -8.10 8.81 14.86
C THR A 165 -6.87 9.71 14.89
N LEU A 166 -6.56 10.34 13.76
CA LEU A 166 -5.59 11.44 13.66
C LEU A 166 -6.32 12.68 13.17
#